data_AF-A0A9D9V770-F1
#
_entry.id   AF-A0A9D9V770-F1
#
_cell.length_a   1.000
_cell.length_b   1.000
_cell.length_c   1.000
_cell.angle_alpha   90.00
_cell.angle_beta   90.00
_cell.angle_gamma   90.00
#
_symmetry.space_group_name_H-M   'P 1'
#
loop_
_entity.id
_entity.type
_entity.pdbx_description
1 polymer ?
#
loop_
_entity_poly.entity_id
_entity_poly.type
_entity_poly.pdbx_seq_one_letter_code
_entity_poly.pdbx_strand_id
1 'polypeptide(L)' 'MKTMTELRELNEEQLQKEIIDLRRTQFQQRMSKAAGALDKTHVIRKVRRAIARIKTVKTEKAGQHGDK' A
#
# COMPACT_ATOMS: atom_id res chain seq x y z
N MET A 1 -1.72 8.67 -4.86
CA MET A 1 -2.06 7.64 -3.84
C MET A 1 -3.55 7.63 -3.74
N LYS A 2 -4.17 6.45 -3.88
CA LYS A 2 -5.62 6.31 -3.82
C LYS A 2 -6.17 6.76 -2.47
N THR A 3 -7.35 7.38 -2.50
CA THR A 3 -8.07 7.82 -1.30
C THR A 3 -8.67 6.62 -0.55
N MET A 4 -9.06 6.76 0.72
CA MET A 4 -9.59 5.61 1.48
C MET A 4 -10.92 5.09 0.94
N THR A 5 -11.72 5.94 0.31
CA THR A 5 -12.96 5.57 -0.37
C THR A 5 -12.68 4.67 -1.57
N GLU A 6 -11.74 5.08 -2.44
CA GLU A 6 -11.31 4.27 -3.60
C GLU A 6 -10.76 2.90 -3.18
N LEU A 7 -10.02 2.83 -2.07
CA LEU A 7 -9.51 1.54 -1.57
C LEU A 7 -10.61 0.60 -1.08
N ARG A 8 -11.74 1.13 -0.59
CA ARG A 8 -12.87 0.32 -0.14
C ARG A 8 -13.71 -0.22 -1.30
N GLU A 9 -13.75 0.49 -2.41
CA GLU A 9 -14.46 0.07 -3.62
C GLU A 9 -13.74 -1.05 -4.40
N LEU A 10 -12.42 -1.16 -4.26
CA LEU A 10 -11.61 -2.17 -4.95
C LEU A 10 -11.84 -3.59 -4.42
N ASN A 11 -11.79 -4.58 -5.33
CA ASN A 11 -11.94 -5.99 -4.99
C ASN A 11 -10.70 -6.58 -4.30
N GLU A 12 -10.82 -7.72 -3.61
CA GLU A 12 -9.69 -8.32 -2.86
C GLU A 12 -8.45 -8.61 -3.72
N GLU A 13 -8.65 -9.13 -4.92
CA GLU A 13 -7.59 -9.38 -5.89
C GLU A 13 -6.90 -8.08 -6.34
N GLN A 14 -7.69 -7.02 -6.55
CA GLN A 14 -7.17 -5.70 -6.92
C GLN A 14 -6.36 -5.09 -5.77
N LEU A 15 -6.81 -5.26 -4.52
CA LEU A 15 -6.06 -4.84 -3.33
C LEU A 15 -4.74 -5.60 -3.20
N GLN A 16 -4.73 -6.91 -3.48
CA GLN A 16 -3.48 -7.69 -3.51
C GLN A 16 -2.53 -7.23 -4.59
N LYS A 17 -3.03 -6.97 -5.80
CA LYS A 17 -2.23 -6.43 -6.91
C LYS A 17 -1.60 -5.09 -6.55
N GLU A 18 -2.38 -4.18 -5.96
CA GLU A 18 -1.90 -2.88 -5.51
C GLU A 18 -0.78 -3.01 -4.44
N ILE A 19 -0.89 -3.98 -3.53
CA ILE A 19 0.18 -4.25 -2.54
C ILE A 19 1.48 -4.68 -3.24
N ILE A 20 1.40 -5.52 -4.26
CA ILE A 20 2.57 -6.00 -5.02
C ILE A 20 3.24 -4.82 -5.74
N ASP A 21 2.46 -3.98 -6.39
CA ASP A 21 2.96 -2.80 -7.11
C ASP A 21 3.63 -1.82 -6.13
N LEU A 22 2.99 -1.52 -5.00
CA LEU A 22 3.57 -0.66 -3.96
C LEU A 22 4.83 -1.25 -3.33
N ARG A 23 4.94 -2.58 -3.22
CA ARG A 23 6.17 -3.25 -2.76
C ARG A 23 7.32 -3.09 -3.75
N ARG A 24 7.04 -3.18 -5.06
CA ARG A 24 8.04 -2.90 -6.10
C ARG A 24 8.51 -1.45 -6.01
N THR A 25 7.60 -0.49 -5.88
CA THR A 25 7.96 0.92 -5.68
C THR A 25 8.76 1.13 -4.39
N GLN A 26 8.39 0.45 -3.30
CA GLN A 26 9.15 0.50 -2.05
C GLN A 26 10.58 -0.01 -2.23
N PHE A 27 10.78 -1.10 -2.97
CA PHE A 27 12.10 -1.66 -3.26
C PHE A 27 12.95 -0.68 -4.07
N GLN A 28 12.41 -0.10 -5.13
CA GLN A 28 13.09 0.94 -5.93
C GLN A 28 13.52 2.12 -5.05
N GLN A 29 12.64 2.61 -4.16
CA GLN A 29 12.98 3.70 -3.26
C GLN A 29 14.07 3.33 -2.23
N ARG A 30 14.11 2.07 -1.79
CA ARG A 30 15.21 1.57 -0.93
C ARG A 30 16.53 1.52 -1.70
N MET A 31 16.52 1.08 -2.95
CA MET A 31 17.70 1.13 -3.82
C MET A 31 18.17 2.57 -4.04
N SER A 32 17.28 3.50 -4.40
CA SER A 32 17.63 4.92 -4.57
C SER A 32 18.18 5.53 -3.27
N LYS A 33 17.65 5.12 -2.11
CA LYS A 33 18.19 5.52 -0.80
C LYS A 33 19.61 4.98 -0.58
N ALA A 34 19.84 3.70 -0.89
CA ALA A 34 21.16 3.09 -0.75
C ALA A 34 22.19 3.71 -1.71
N ALA A 35 21.76 4.09 -2.92
CA ALA A 35 22.57 4.77 -3.91
C ALA A 35 22.83 6.26 -3.60
N GLY A 36 22.28 6.82 -2.52
CA GLY A 36 22.45 8.23 -2.14
C GLY A 36 21.66 9.24 -2.99
N ALA A 37 20.94 8.79 -4.02
CA ALA A 37 20.17 9.64 -4.94
C ALA A 37 18.71 9.87 -4.50
N LEU A 38 18.39 9.68 -3.21
CA LEU A 38 17.02 9.84 -2.73
C LEU A 38 16.70 11.29 -2.38
N ASP A 39 16.04 11.96 -3.31
CA ASP A 39 15.65 13.37 -3.22
C ASP A 39 14.74 13.69 -2.02
N LYS A 40 13.77 12.81 -1.73
CA LYS A 40 12.71 13.06 -0.74
C LYS A 40 12.50 11.87 0.19
N THR A 41 13.05 11.96 1.41
CA THR A 41 12.97 10.90 2.44
C THR A 41 11.54 10.57 2.88
N HIS A 42 10.62 11.53 2.81
CA HIS A 42 9.23 11.35 3.20
C HIS A 42 8.44 10.41 2.25
N VAL A 43 8.95 10.16 1.04
CA VAL A 43 8.27 9.30 0.06
C VAL A 43 8.24 7.85 0.53
N ILE A 44 9.33 7.36 1.13
CA ILE A 44 9.39 6.02 1.74
C ILE A 44 8.31 5.87 2.83
N ARG A 45 8.10 6.92 3.63
CA ARG A 45 7.06 6.93 4.67
C ARG A 45 5.66 6.93 4.06
N LYS A 46 5.43 7.68 2.97
CA LYS A 46 4.15 7.66 2.24
C LYS A 46 3.83 6.27 1.71
N VAL A 47 4.76 5.62 0.99
CA VAL A 47 4.56 4.26 0.43
C VAL A 47 4.24 3.25 1.52
N ARG A 48 4.95 3.29 2.65
CA ARG A 48 4.70 2.41 3.80
C ARG A 48 3.29 2.59 4.37
N ARG A 49 2.81 3.83 4.49
CA ARG A 49 1.45 4.12 4.97
C ARG A 49 0.39 3.67 3.98
N ALA A 50 0.63 3.78 2.67
CA ALA A 50 -0.32 3.27 1.67
C ALA A 50 -0.50 1.74 1.78
N ILE A 51 0.61 1.00 1.92
CA ILE A 51 0.54 -0.46 2.14
C ILE A 51 -0.25 -0.78 3.42
N ALA A 52 -0.02 -0.03 4.51
CA ALA A 52 -0.75 -0.23 5.77
C ALA A 52 -2.26 0.00 5.58
N ARG A 53 -2.67 1.09 4.92
CA ARG A 53 -4.09 1.39 4.65
C ARG A 53 -4.78 0.29 3.84
N ILE A 54 -4.13 -0.24 2.81
CA ILE A 54 -4.69 -1.32 1.98
C ILE A 54 -4.85 -2.60 2.81
N LYS A 55 -3.86 -2.92 3.64
CA LYS A 55 -3.97 -4.07 4.57
C LYS A 55 -5.11 -3.89 5.56
N THR A 56 -5.28 -2.68 6.12
CA THR A 56 -6.41 -2.38 7.01
C THR A 56 -7.74 -2.60 6.31
N VAL A 57 -7.93 -2.06 5.11
CA VAL A 57 -9.17 -2.26 4.33
C VAL A 57 -9.41 -3.74 4.03
N LYS A 58 -8.35 -4.50 3.72
CA LYS A 58 -8.47 -5.95 3.54
C LYS A 58 -8.95 -6.66 4.80
N THR A 59 -8.42 -6.28 5.97
CA THR A 59 -8.87 -6.82 7.26
C THR A 59 -10.30 -6.37 7.60
N GLU A 60 -10.68 -5.12 7.33
CA GLU A 60 -12.05 -4.61 7.50
C GLU A 60 -13.05 -5.45 6.68
N LYS A 61 -12.71 -5.77 5.42
CA LYS A 61 -13.55 -6.62 4.55
C LYS A 61 -13.63 -8.08 5.04
N ALA A 62 -12.52 -8.65 5.47
CA ALA A 62 -12.48 -10.01 5.99
C ALA A 62 -13.27 -10.14 7.31
N GLY A 63 -13.19 -9.14 8.19
CA GLY A 63 -13.95 -9.09 9.44
C GLY A 63 -15.46 -8.93 9.21
N GLN A 64 -15.89 -8.09 8.27
CA GLN A 64 -17.30 -7.94 7.90
C GLN A 64 -17.91 -9.22 7.29
N HIS A 65 -17.09 -10.09 6.68
CA HIS A 65 -17.54 -11.36 6.12
C HIS A 65 -17.65 -12.49 7.15
N GLY A 66 -17.02 -12.34 8.33
CA GLY A 66 -16.97 -13.37 9.38
C GLY A 66 -18.12 -13.36 10.39
N ASP A 67 -19.01 -12.36 10.34
CA ASP A 67 -20.15 -12.21 11.27
C ASP A 67 -21.50 -12.68 10.67
N LYS A 68 -21.49 -13.67 9.76
CA LYS A 68 -22.71 -14.32 9.24
C LYS A 68 -22.62 -15.83 9.30
#